data_AF-A0A0G4KTS0-F1
#
_entry.id   AF-A0A0G4KTS0-F1
#
_cell.length_a   1.000
_cell.length_b   1.000
_cell.length_c   1.000
_cell.angle_alpha   90.00
_cell.angle_beta   90.00
_cell.angle_gamma   90.00
#
_symmetry.space_group_name_H-M   'P 1'
#
loop_
_entity.id
_entity.type
_entity.pdbx_description
1 polymer ?
#
loop_
_entity_poly.entity_id
_entity_poly.type
_entity_poly.pdbx_seq_one_letter_code
_entity_poly.pdbx_strand_id
1 'polypeptide(L)'
;MPTPESPMFLAQKPKVAPTFDGVDYDDNKAFKQAQDAIIREQWVGAMMVRLTGEELGKCYLREGVNHLEKCGHLRAKRQSSTHGRRLASPLAATMICRTCLRRAATTLPLRTVAPIPLARPFSISASTRSSPAGSLGTSEASPASSTAEPTATPTLSTPIDLPSAAAAKPVREPSSCKAGTVLNGLNYFKGKTDPVALADEEYPDWLWDCLVFKAKEDADADAGAADEFSKSAKLRRKAAKRKAKLLAEGGIDALAPKVPLFQQSINLPGEEGGSVEDNLMAAGKREELRQAMRSERKRKIKESNYLKSM
;
A
#
# COMPACT_ATOMS: atom_id res chain seq x y z
N MET A 1 -15.00 22.09 -33.57
CA MET A 1 -15.51 23.17 -32.70
C MET A 1 -15.20 22.80 -31.26
N PRO A 2 -14.82 23.74 -30.38
CA PRO A 2 -14.65 23.42 -28.97
C PRO A 2 -15.98 22.93 -28.40
N THR A 3 -15.95 21.79 -27.71
CA THR A 3 -17.11 21.26 -26.99
C THR A 3 -17.56 22.26 -25.92
N PRO A 4 -18.86 22.54 -25.77
CA PRO A 4 -19.34 23.43 -24.72
C PRO A 4 -18.97 22.87 -23.35
N GLU A 5 -18.39 23.73 -22.51
CA GLU A 5 -17.95 23.33 -21.18
C GLU A 5 -19.15 23.16 -20.24
N SER A 6 -19.14 22.12 -19.39
CA SER A 6 -20.22 21.87 -18.44
C SER A 6 -20.21 22.92 -17.31
N PRO A 7 -21.37 23.25 -16.72
CA PRO A 7 -21.46 24.22 -15.62
C PRO A 7 -20.64 23.80 -14.39
N MET A 8 -20.52 22.48 -14.17
CA MET A 8 -19.67 21.92 -13.11
C MET A 8 -18.18 22.20 -13.34
N PHE A 9 -17.72 22.13 -14.59
CA PHE A 9 -16.32 22.39 -14.92
C PHE A 9 -15.97 23.87 -14.73
N LEU A 10 -16.88 24.77 -15.14
CA LEU A 10 -16.76 26.21 -14.91
C LEU A 10 -16.71 26.56 -13.41
N ALA A 11 -17.48 25.86 -12.58
CA ALA A 11 -17.46 26.06 -11.12
C ALA A 11 -16.16 25.59 -10.46
N GLN A 12 -15.49 24.56 -11.00
CA GLN A 12 -14.25 24.00 -10.45
C GLN A 12 -12.97 24.65 -10.98
N LYS A 13 -13.05 25.46 -12.04
CA LYS A 13 -11.89 26.16 -12.59
C LYS A 13 -11.31 27.13 -11.56
N PRO A 14 -9.97 27.15 -11.38
CA PRO A 14 -9.33 28.16 -10.54
C PRO A 14 -9.59 29.55 -11.12
N LYS A 15 -10.03 30.48 -10.27
CA LYS A 15 -10.27 31.89 -10.63
C LYS A 15 -8.99 32.74 -10.53
N VAL A 16 -7.98 32.22 -9.84
CA VAL A 16 -6.71 32.90 -9.55
C VAL A 16 -5.64 32.36 -10.51
N ALA A 17 -4.74 33.24 -10.95
CA ALA A 17 -3.61 32.86 -11.79
C ALA A 17 -2.69 31.85 -11.05
N PRO A 18 -1.99 30.94 -11.76
CA PRO A 18 -1.07 29.96 -11.18
C PRO A 18 0.28 30.59 -10.81
N THR A 19 0.23 31.73 -10.14
CA THR A 19 1.38 32.49 -9.65
C THR A 19 1.07 32.93 -8.23
N PHE A 20 2.12 33.25 -7.50
CA PHE A 20 1.99 33.76 -6.15
C PHE A 20 2.16 35.29 -6.07
N ASP A 21 2.43 35.91 -7.21
CA ASP A 21 2.58 37.35 -7.35
C ASP A 21 1.21 38.03 -7.15
N GLY A 22 1.10 38.86 -6.11
CA GLY A 22 -0.11 39.62 -5.78
C GLY A 22 -1.14 38.89 -4.91
N VAL A 23 -0.79 37.75 -4.31
CA VAL A 23 -1.64 37.04 -3.34
C VAL A 23 -1.31 37.55 -1.93
N ASP A 24 -2.34 37.89 -1.15
CA ASP A 24 -2.17 38.21 0.26
C ASP A 24 -1.84 36.94 1.06
N TYR A 25 -0.76 36.98 1.82
CA TYR A 25 -0.20 35.84 2.55
C TYR A 25 -0.94 35.59 3.86
N ASP A 26 -1.57 36.63 4.42
CA ASP A 26 -2.32 36.54 5.67
C ASP A 26 -3.73 35.93 5.44
N ASP A 27 -4.23 36.04 4.20
CA ASP A 27 -5.47 35.40 3.74
C ASP A 27 -5.26 33.92 3.37
N ASN A 28 -5.42 33.04 4.37
CA ASN A 28 -5.31 31.58 4.21
C ASN A 28 -6.11 31.00 3.03
N LYS A 29 -7.27 31.58 2.71
CA LYS A 29 -8.12 31.13 1.60
C LYS A 29 -7.54 31.51 0.23
N ALA A 30 -7.04 32.73 0.08
CA ALA A 30 -6.43 33.20 -1.16
C ALA A 30 -5.10 32.45 -1.41
N PHE A 31 -4.30 32.28 -0.37
CA PHE A 31 -3.08 31.47 -0.39
C PHE A 31 -3.34 30.03 -0.87
N LYS A 32 -4.35 29.36 -0.30
CA LYS A 32 -4.69 27.97 -0.69
C LYS A 32 -5.21 27.87 -2.12
N GLN A 33 -5.99 28.84 -2.58
CA GLN A 33 -6.46 28.87 -3.96
C GLN A 33 -5.31 29.03 -4.97
N ALA A 34 -4.32 29.88 -4.66
CA ALA A 34 -3.11 30.03 -5.47
C ALA A 34 -2.26 28.76 -5.46
N GLN A 35 -2.09 28.12 -4.29
CA GLN A 35 -1.40 26.83 -4.16
C GLN A 35 -2.08 25.75 -5.03
N ASP A 36 -3.40 25.64 -4.96
CA ASP A 36 -4.16 24.67 -5.76
C ASP A 36 -4.08 24.95 -7.26
N ALA A 37 -4.09 26.21 -7.68
CA ALA A 37 -3.92 26.60 -9.09
C ALA A 37 -2.54 26.15 -9.62
N ILE A 38 -1.47 26.41 -8.86
CA ILE A 38 -0.10 25.99 -9.21
C ILE A 38 -0.01 24.46 -9.30
N ILE A 39 -0.56 23.74 -8.31
CA ILE A 39 -0.53 22.28 -8.30
C ILE A 39 -1.26 21.72 -9.52
N ARG A 40 -2.44 22.26 -9.88
CA ARG A 40 -3.18 21.84 -11.08
C ARG A 40 -2.36 22.03 -12.35
N GLU A 41 -1.74 23.19 -12.57
CA GLU A 41 -0.90 23.44 -13.74
C GLU A 41 0.30 22.50 -13.81
N GLN A 42 0.90 22.19 -12.65
CA GLN A 42 1.93 21.16 -12.60
C GLN A 42 1.39 19.80 -13.06
N TRP A 43 0.23 19.35 -12.54
CA TRP A 43 -0.38 18.08 -12.97
C TRP A 43 -0.73 18.07 -14.46
N VAL A 44 -1.28 19.17 -15.00
CA VAL A 44 -1.56 19.33 -16.43
C VAL A 44 -0.27 19.19 -17.26
N GLY A 45 0.81 19.85 -16.85
CA GLY A 45 2.11 19.72 -17.51
C GLY A 45 2.68 18.30 -17.45
N ALA A 46 2.51 17.58 -16.32
CA ALA A 46 2.89 16.17 -16.23
C ALA A 46 2.09 15.29 -17.18
N MET A 47 0.78 15.51 -17.24
CA MET A 47 -0.12 14.76 -18.11
C MET A 47 0.20 15.02 -19.59
N MET A 48 0.49 16.26 -19.97
CA MET A 48 0.89 16.63 -21.33
C MET A 48 2.19 15.94 -21.76
N VAL A 49 3.20 15.86 -20.88
CA VAL A 49 4.45 15.12 -21.16
C VAL A 49 4.18 13.62 -21.32
N ARG A 50 3.26 13.06 -20.53
CA ARG A 50 2.90 11.64 -20.59
C ARG A 50 2.17 11.32 -21.91
N LEU A 51 1.15 12.10 -22.25
CA LEU A 51 0.36 11.96 -23.49
C LEU A 51 1.22 12.13 -24.74
N THR A 52 2.00 13.21 -24.82
CA THR A 52 2.93 13.43 -25.94
C THR A 52 3.97 12.32 -26.04
N GLY A 53 4.32 11.69 -24.90
CA GLY A 53 5.19 10.53 -24.88
C GLY A 53 4.57 9.26 -25.45
N GLU A 54 3.29 9.01 -25.19
CA GLU A 54 2.54 7.89 -25.77
C GLU A 54 2.32 8.09 -27.28
N GLU A 55 1.97 9.31 -27.70
CA GLU A 55 1.84 9.66 -29.12
C GLU A 55 3.17 9.51 -29.86
N LEU A 56 4.28 9.94 -29.25
CA LEU A 56 5.62 9.76 -29.81
C LEU A 56 5.95 8.27 -29.96
N GLY A 57 5.60 7.45 -28.97
CA GLY A 57 5.76 5.99 -29.05
C GLY A 57 4.95 5.37 -30.19
N LYS A 58 3.69 5.80 -30.37
CA LYS A 58 2.83 5.38 -31.50
C LYS A 58 3.41 5.82 -32.85
N CYS A 59 3.98 7.02 -32.93
CA CYS A 59 4.62 7.53 -34.13
C CYS A 59 5.86 6.70 -34.50
N TYR A 60 6.70 6.35 -33.52
CA TYR A 60 7.88 5.50 -33.76
C TYR A 60 7.49 4.10 -34.23
N LEU A 61 6.44 3.51 -33.66
CA LEU A 61 5.93 2.21 -34.09
C LEU A 61 5.34 2.25 -35.51
N ARG A 62 4.70 3.36 -35.89
CA ARG A 62 4.06 3.49 -37.22
C ARG A 62 5.06 3.77 -38.34
N GLU A 63 6.02 4.66 -38.11
CA GLU A 63 6.96 5.12 -39.14
C GLU A 63 8.23 4.28 -39.23
N GLY A 64 8.52 3.46 -38.21
CA GLY A 64 9.68 2.56 -38.20
C GLY A 64 11.00 3.31 -38.40
N VAL A 65 11.80 2.90 -39.38
CA VAL A 65 13.12 3.48 -39.67
C VAL A 65 13.03 4.98 -40.03
N ASN A 66 11.89 5.46 -40.53
CA ASN A 66 11.70 6.86 -40.90
C ASN A 66 11.17 7.76 -39.76
N HIS A 67 11.33 7.35 -38.51
CA HIS A 67 10.83 8.12 -37.37
C HIS A 67 11.59 9.44 -37.13
N LEU A 68 12.81 9.60 -37.69
CA LEU A 68 13.65 10.79 -37.48
C LEU A 68 13.08 12.03 -38.20
N GLU A 69 12.62 11.86 -39.44
CA GLU A 69 12.07 12.96 -40.24
C GLU A 69 10.61 13.24 -39.85
N LYS A 70 9.82 12.18 -39.67
CA LYS A 70 8.37 12.31 -39.50
C LYS A 70 7.91 12.57 -38.06
N CYS A 71 8.60 12.04 -37.06
CA CYS A 71 8.20 12.19 -35.65
C CYS A 71 8.94 13.33 -34.91
N GLY A 72 9.70 14.17 -35.62
CA GLY A 72 10.46 15.29 -35.03
C GLY A 72 9.60 16.31 -34.30
N HIS A 73 8.40 16.61 -34.81
CA HIS A 73 7.47 17.58 -34.21
C HIS A 73 6.97 17.13 -32.82
N LEU A 74 6.62 15.85 -32.64
CA LEU A 74 6.24 15.29 -31.34
C LEU A 74 7.44 15.27 -30.36
N ARG A 75 8.64 15.01 -30.88
CA ARG A 75 9.88 15.04 -30.08
C ARG A 75 10.17 16.46 -29.58
N ALA A 76 10.06 17.47 -30.43
CA ALA A 76 10.24 18.88 -30.08
C ALA A 76 9.15 19.35 -29.08
N LYS A 77 7.89 18.94 -29.28
CA LYS A 77 6.78 19.24 -28.37
C LYS A 77 6.98 18.59 -26.99
N ARG A 78 7.49 17.36 -26.95
CA ARG A 78 7.84 16.68 -25.70
C ARG A 78 9.02 17.38 -25.01
N GLN A 79 10.05 17.76 -25.76
CA GLN A 79 11.21 18.48 -25.21
C GLN A 79 10.80 19.83 -24.60
N SER A 80 10.08 20.68 -25.33
CA SER A 80 9.57 21.96 -24.81
C SER A 80 8.71 21.79 -23.54
N SER A 81 7.81 20.80 -23.53
CA SER A 81 6.99 20.47 -22.36
C SER A 81 7.82 19.98 -21.15
N THR A 82 8.95 19.31 -21.40
CA THR A 82 9.88 18.88 -20.32
C THR A 82 10.80 20.00 -19.83
N HIS A 83 11.23 20.92 -20.70
CA HIS A 83 12.10 22.03 -20.31
C HIS A 83 11.38 23.03 -19.40
N GLY A 84 10.09 23.30 -19.64
CA GLY A 84 9.27 24.08 -18.72
C GLY A 84 9.17 23.47 -17.31
N ARG A 85 9.25 22.14 -17.21
CA ARG A 85 9.27 21.41 -15.93
C ARG A 85 10.65 21.32 -15.26
N ARG A 86 11.75 21.28 -16.03
CA ARG A 86 13.12 21.24 -15.45
C ARG A 86 13.51 22.56 -14.77
N LEU A 87 12.96 23.68 -15.24
CA LEU A 87 13.11 24.99 -14.57
C LEU A 87 12.35 25.03 -13.23
N ALA A 88 11.32 24.19 -13.06
CA ALA A 88 10.65 23.90 -11.79
C ALA A 88 11.23 22.62 -11.14
N SER A 89 12.52 22.66 -10.80
CA SER A 89 13.20 21.54 -10.13
C SER A 89 12.52 21.17 -8.79
N PRO A 90 12.33 19.88 -8.47
CA PRO A 90 11.73 19.42 -7.20
C PRO A 90 12.57 19.78 -5.96
N LEU A 91 13.78 20.30 -6.15
CA LEU A 91 14.60 20.86 -5.06
C LEU A 91 14.05 22.18 -4.49
N ALA A 92 13.04 22.80 -5.11
CA ALA A 92 12.40 24.00 -4.60
C ALA A 92 11.17 23.73 -3.72
N ALA A 93 10.69 22.48 -3.63
CA ALA A 93 9.46 22.12 -2.92
C ALA A 93 9.69 21.50 -1.53
N THR A 94 10.93 21.39 -1.06
CA THR A 94 11.21 21.11 0.36
C THR A 94 11.53 22.43 1.06
N MET A 95 10.62 22.84 1.95
CA MET A 95 10.88 23.79 3.04
C MET A 95 11.92 23.21 4.01
N ILE A 96 13.14 23.00 3.54
CA ILE A 96 14.30 22.62 4.34
C ILE A 96 15.28 23.78 4.22
N CYS A 97 15.55 24.44 5.34
CA CYS A 97 16.45 25.58 5.41
C CYS A 97 17.81 25.23 4.79
N ARG A 98 18.38 26.16 3.99
CA ARG A 98 19.66 25.99 3.27
C ARG A 98 20.82 25.54 4.19
N THR A 99 20.76 25.82 5.49
CA THR A 99 21.74 25.37 6.50
C THR A 99 21.56 23.91 6.90
N CYS A 100 20.35 23.35 6.90
CA CYS A 100 20.09 21.95 7.24
C CYS A 100 20.57 20.99 6.13
N LEU A 101 20.50 21.40 4.86
CA LEU A 101 20.96 20.58 3.73
C LEU A 101 22.48 20.37 3.72
N ARG A 102 23.25 21.38 4.15
CA ARG A 102 24.73 21.31 4.21
C ARG A 102 25.23 20.41 5.34
N ARG A 103 24.45 20.25 6.41
CA ARG A 103 24.82 19.42 7.58
C ARG A 103 24.57 17.92 7.36
N ALA A 104 23.69 17.57 6.44
CA ALA A 104 23.42 16.17 6.06
C ALA A 104 24.49 15.59 5.11
N ALA A 105 25.27 16.43 4.44
CA ALA A 105 26.31 15.98 3.50
C ALA A 105 27.63 15.57 4.20
N THR A 106 27.80 15.88 5.48
CA THR A 106 29.06 15.63 6.23
C THR A 106 29.08 14.30 7.00
N THR A 107 28.06 13.46 6.88
CA THR A 107 28.00 12.17 7.58
C THR A 107 27.78 11.01 6.62
N LEU A 108 28.80 10.70 5.83
CA LEU A 108 28.93 9.42 5.13
C LEU A 108 30.29 8.82 5.48
N PRO A 109 30.37 7.69 6.21
CA PRO A 109 31.64 7.02 6.43
C PRO A 109 32.11 6.35 5.14
N LEU A 110 33.37 6.64 4.77
CA LEU A 110 34.10 6.04 3.68
C LEU A 110 34.23 4.53 3.93
N ARG A 111 33.47 3.70 3.18
CA ARG A 111 33.65 2.25 3.18
C ARG A 111 34.69 1.86 2.14
N THR A 112 35.78 1.29 2.62
CA THR A 112 36.85 0.66 1.87
C THR A 112 36.34 -0.56 1.10
N VAL A 113 36.76 -0.67 -0.17
CA VAL A 113 36.42 -1.74 -1.10
C VAL A 113 37.45 -2.87 -0.95
N ALA A 114 37.00 -4.10 -0.73
CA ALA A 114 37.82 -5.31 -0.86
C ALA A 114 37.38 -6.10 -2.11
N PRO A 115 38.29 -6.69 -2.89
CA PRO A 115 37.95 -7.40 -4.13
C PRO A 115 37.65 -8.87 -3.86
N ILE A 116 36.68 -9.45 -4.57
CA ILE A 116 36.40 -10.90 -4.58
C ILE A 116 36.42 -11.41 -6.04
N PRO A 117 37.06 -12.57 -6.33
CA PRO A 117 37.46 -12.99 -7.67
C PRO A 117 36.38 -13.76 -8.48
N LEU A 118 36.65 -13.86 -9.79
CA LEU A 118 35.88 -14.56 -10.83
C LEU A 118 35.77 -16.08 -10.65
N ALA A 119 34.60 -16.67 -10.97
CA ALA A 119 34.48 -17.98 -11.63
C ALA A 119 33.09 -18.26 -12.25
N ARG A 120 33.07 -18.29 -13.60
CA ARG A 120 32.43 -19.20 -14.60
C ARG A 120 31.01 -19.82 -14.48
N PRO A 121 30.41 -20.18 -15.63
CA PRO A 121 28.95 -20.28 -15.84
C PRO A 121 28.41 -21.71 -15.91
N PHE A 122 27.10 -21.88 -15.73
CA PHE A 122 26.41 -23.12 -16.09
C PHE A 122 25.08 -22.90 -16.83
N SER A 123 24.84 -23.85 -17.73
CA SER A 123 23.98 -23.90 -18.90
C SER A 123 22.47 -23.75 -18.68
N ILE A 124 21.83 -23.13 -19.66
CA ILE A 124 20.38 -23.02 -19.84
C ILE A 124 19.89 -24.27 -20.60
N SER A 125 18.88 -24.94 -20.06
CA SER A 125 18.05 -25.90 -20.83
C SER A 125 16.64 -25.34 -20.94
N ALA A 126 16.17 -25.24 -22.19
CA ALA A 126 14.84 -24.78 -22.55
C ALA A 126 13.90 -25.97 -22.82
N SER A 127 12.62 -25.83 -22.48
CA SER A 127 11.49 -26.57 -23.06
C SER A 127 10.22 -25.77 -22.75
N THR A 128 9.66 -25.07 -23.74
CA THR A 128 8.55 -25.48 -24.62
C THR A 128 7.25 -25.81 -23.85
N ARG A 129 6.29 -24.89 -23.94
CA ARG A 129 4.88 -25.14 -23.65
C ARG A 129 4.05 -24.73 -24.86
N SER A 130 3.44 -25.73 -25.48
CA SER A 130 2.38 -25.64 -26.47
C SER A 130 1.06 -25.26 -25.81
N SER A 131 0.26 -24.47 -26.54
CA SER A 131 -1.17 -24.24 -26.27
C SER A 131 -2.01 -25.39 -26.84
N PRO A 132 -3.28 -25.48 -26.44
CA PRO A 132 -4.32 -25.33 -27.47
C PRO A 132 -5.50 -24.45 -27.04
N ALA A 133 -6.23 -24.04 -28.08
CA ALA A 133 -7.36 -23.14 -28.13
C ALA A 133 -8.72 -23.84 -27.91
N GLY A 134 -9.77 -23.02 -27.80
CA GLY A 134 -11.19 -23.39 -27.98
C GLY A 134 -12.05 -22.89 -26.82
N SER A 135 -13.26 -22.35 -26.98
CA SER A 135 -14.10 -21.99 -28.11
C SER A 135 -15.26 -21.16 -27.51
N LEU A 136 -15.96 -20.40 -28.37
CA LEU A 136 -17.08 -19.52 -28.07
C LEU A 136 -18.29 -20.21 -27.42
N GLY A 137 -19.09 -19.40 -26.73
CA GLY A 137 -20.47 -19.68 -26.36
C GLY A 137 -21.21 -18.41 -25.92
N THR A 138 -21.85 -17.76 -26.88
CA THR A 138 -22.85 -16.68 -26.74
C THR A 138 -24.15 -17.20 -26.11
N SER A 139 -24.80 -16.39 -25.26
CA SER A 139 -26.27 -16.19 -25.30
C SER A 139 -26.70 -15.06 -24.37
N GLU A 140 -27.71 -14.35 -24.86
CA GLU A 140 -28.34 -13.11 -24.42
C GLU A 140 -29.68 -13.43 -23.75
N ALA A 141 -30.13 -12.63 -22.77
CA ALA A 141 -31.52 -12.17 -22.56
C ALA A 141 -31.79 -11.68 -21.11
N SER A 142 -32.35 -10.48 -21.00
CA SER A 142 -33.15 -9.94 -19.86
C SER A 142 -34.65 -10.30 -20.05
N PRO A 143 -35.69 -9.68 -19.42
CA PRO A 143 -35.81 -8.79 -18.24
C PRO A 143 -37.04 -9.09 -17.30
N ALA A 144 -37.16 -8.38 -16.15
CA ALA A 144 -38.41 -7.91 -15.47
C ALA A 144 -38.04 -7.42 -14.03
N SER A 145 -38.17 -6.15 -13.59
CA SER A 145 -39.29 -5.21 -13.31
C SER A 145 -40.05 -5.37 -11.96
N SER A 146 -40.47 -4.22 -11.42
CA SER A 146 -41.28 -3.90 -10.19
C SER A 146 -40.47 -3.53 -8.93
N THR A 147 -40.31 -2.27 -8.48
CA THR A 147 -41.22 -1.16 -8.07
C THR A 147 -41.87 -1.33 -6.69
N ALA A 148 -41.44 -0.54 -5.69
CA ALA A 148 -42.26 0.35 -4.82
C ALA A 148 -41.66 0.60 -3.41
N GLU A 149 -41.41 1.89 -3.10
CA GLU A 149 -41.42 2.56 -1.78
C GLU A 149 -42.83 2.50 -1.10
N PRO A 150 -43.13 2.98 0.14
CA PRO A 150 -42.45 4.06 0.90
C PRO A 150 -42.42 3.98 2.46
N THR A 151 -41.70 4.96 3.05
CA THR A 151 -41.93 5.66 4.36
C THR A 151 -41.87 4.90 5.70
N ALA A 152 -40.94 5.31 6.59
CA ALA A 152 -41.25 6.09 7.82
C ALA A 152 -39.99 6.32 8.68
N THR A 153 -39.75 7.57 9.07
CA THR A 153 -38.94 7.98 10.23
C THR A 153 -39.79 7.86 11.51
N PRO A 154 -39.20 7.64 12.71
CA PRO A 154 -38.91 8.78 13.59
C PRO A 154 -37.71 8.65 14.58
N THR A 155 -37.10 9.82 14.84
CA THR A 155 -36.47 10.37 16.06
C THR A 155 -36.10 9.53 17.30
N LEU A 156 -34.81 9.59 17.66
CA LEU A 156 -34.19 10.19 18.88
C LEU A 156 -34.77 9.84 20.27
N SER A 157 -33.97 9.19 21.14
CA SER A 157 -33.69 9.60 22.54
C SER A 157 -32.68 8.70 23.26
N THR A 158 -31.67 9.34 23.84
CA THR A 158 -30.74 8.86 24.88
C THR A 158 -31.46 8.69 26.23
N PRO A 159 -31.08 7.70 27.05
CA PRO A 159 -30.85 7.97 28.48
C PRO A 159 -29.57 7.25 29.00
N ILE A 160 -28.60 8.01 29.53
CA ILE A 160 -28.32 8.21 30.96
C ILE A 160 -27.74 6.97 31.66
N ASP A 161 -26.48 7.15 32.08
CA ASP A 161 -25.69 6.35 33.01
C ASP A 161 -26.40 5.99 34.31
N LEU A 162 -26.20 4.76 34.79
CA LEU A 162 -25.83 4.49 36.19
C LEU A 162 -25.15 3.11 36.31
N PRO A 163 -24.25 2.94 37.31
CA PRO A 163 -23.15 1.99 37.28
C PRO A 163 -23.50 0.68 38.01
N SER A 164 -23.06 -0.48 37.50
CA SER A 164 -22.86 -1.65 38.38
C SER A 164 -22.15 -2.80 37.70
N ALA A 165 -21.38 -3.51 38.52
CA ALA A 165 -20.81 -4.85 38.36
C ALA A 165 -19.49 -4.96 37.58
N ALA A 166 -18.43 -5.08 38.38
CA ALA A 166 -17.11 -5.57 38.02
C ALA A 166 -17.19 -6.83 37.13
N ALA A 167 -16.80 -6.66 35.87
CA ALA A 167 -16.54 -7.78 34.97
C ALA A 167 -15.26 -8.48 35.41
N ALA A 168 -15.37 -9.76 35.79
CA ALA A 168 -14.23 -10.64 36.00
C ALA A 168 -13.39 -10.69 34.72
N LYS A 169 -12.16 -10.20 34.80
CA LYS A 169 -11.20 -10.21 33.68
C LYS A 169 -10.65 -11.62 33.48
N PRO A 170 -10.35 -12.04 32.23
CA PRO A 170 -9.84 -13.37 31.92
C PRO A 170 -8.51 -13.62 32.65
N VAL A 171 -8.24 -14.87 33.04
CA VAL A 171 -6.96 -15.29 33.63
C VAL A 171 -5.86 -15.08 32.59
N ARG A 172 -5.05 -14.01 32.75
CA ARG A 172 -3.95 -13.64 31.83
C ARG A 172 -2.63 -14.26 32.30
N GLU A 173 -1.72 -14.49 31.35
CA GLU A 173 -0.32 -14.78 31.71
C GLU A 173 0.27 -13.52 32.38
N PRO A 174 0.95 -13.65 33.52
CA PRO A 174 1.44 -12.50 34.28
C PRO A 174 2.52 -11.72 33.50
N SER A 175 2.53 -10.39 33.62
CA SER A 175 3.63 -9.57 33.11
C SER A 175 4.96 -10.02 33.73
N SER A 176 6.04 -9.84 32.97
CA SER A 176 7.40 -9.95 33.54
C SER A 176 7.71 -8.83 34.54
N CYS A 177 7.06 -7.67 34.38
CA CYS A 177 7.24 -6.48 35.22
C CYS A 177 6.06 -6.30 36.19
N LYS A 178 6.24 -6.75 37.44
CA LYS A 178 5.21 -6.62 38.50
C LYS A 178 4.85 -5.15 38.77
N ALA A 179 3.63 -4.93 39.27
CA ALA A 179 3.16 -3.64 39.74
C ALA A 179 4.16 -3.00 40.74
N GLY A 180 4.42 -1.71 40.59
CA GLY A 180 5.37 -0.96 41.41
C GLY A 180 6.81 -0.95 40.89
N THR A 181 7.12 -1.63 39.78
CA THR A 181 8.46 -1.60 39.17
C THR A 181 8.73 -0.24 38.52
N VAL A 182 9.81 0.43 38.93
CA VAL A 182 10.26 1.69 38.31
C VAL A 182 10.92 1.40 36.96
N LEU A 183 10.39 1.97 35.89
CA LEU A 183 10.91 1.78 34.53
C LEU A 183 12.01 2.80 34.23
N ASN A 184 13.25 2.39 34.47
CA ASN A 184 14.43 3.25 34.38
C ASN A 184 14.63 3.85 32.97
N GLY A 185 14.93 5.15 32.92
CA GLY A 185 15.41 5.82 31.71
C GLY A 185 14.32 6.14 30.69
N LEU A 186 13.05 6.16 31.09
CA LEU A 186 11.93 6.58 30.24
C LEU A 186 11.62 8.08 30.40
N ASN A 187 11.80 8.64 31.59
CA ASN A 187 11.54 10.05 31.82
C ASN A 187 12.69 10.92 31.32
N TYR A 188 12.42 11.72 30.29
CA TYR A 188 13.34 12.73 29.75
C TYR A 188 13.08 14.15 30.30
N PHE A 189 12.06 14.34 31.15
CA PHE A 189 11.75 15.63 31.77
C PHE A 189 12.56 15.86 33.04
N LYS A 190 13.10 17.07 33.20
CA LYS A 190 13.78 17.50 34.43
C LYS A 190 12.77 17.63 35.56
N GLY A 191 13.10 17.08 36.74
CA GLY A 191 12.28 17.20 37.95
C GLY A 191 11.06 16.27 38.02
N LYS A 192 10.91 15.33 37.08
CA LYS A 192 9.94 14.23 37.19
C LYS A 192 10.66 12.92 37.50
N THR A 193 9.97 11.97 38.11
CA THR A 193 10.49 10.62 38.36
C THR A 193 10.18 9.71 37.18
N ASP A 194 10.93 8.61 37.05
CA ASP A 194 10.62 7.58 36.06
C ASP A 194 9.22 6.97 36.33
N PRO A 195 8.48 6.60 35.27
CA PRO A 195 7.15 6.04 35.41
C PRO A 195 7.21 4.67 36.12
N VAL A 196 6.25 4.43 36.99
CA VAL A 196 6.11 3.19 37.75
C VAL A 196 5.07 2.30 37.07
N ALA A 197 5.36 1.01 36.93
CA ALA A 197 4.44 0.03 36.36
C ALA A 197 3.18 -0.11 37.23
N LEU A 198 2.01 -0.07 36.60
CA LEU A 198 0.70 -0.27 37.22
C LEU A 198 0.41 -1.78 37.33
N ALA A 199 -0.75 -2.15 37.89
CA ALA A 199 -1.21 -3.53 37.87
C ALA A 199 -1.58 -3.98 36.44
N ASP A 200 -1.33 -5.25 36.12
CA ASP A 200 -1.60 -5.86 34.80
C ASP A 200 -3.05 -5.68 34.33
N GLU A 201 -3.98 -5.53 35.26
CA GLU A 201 -5.40 -5.33 34.97
C GLU A 201 -5.77 -3.91 34.56
N GLU A 202 -4.99 -2.92 34.99
CA GLU A 202 -5.21 -1.50 34.63
C GLU A 202 -4.74 -1.20 33.21
N TYR A 203 -3.85 -2.06 32.67
CA TYR A 203 -3.41 -1.94 31.30
C TYR A 203 -4.50 -2.37 30.31
N PRO A 204 -4.63 -1.67 29.18
CA PRO A 204 -5.55 -2.07 28.12
C PRO A 204 -5.25 -3.47 27.56
N ASP A 205 -6.29 -4.21 27.17
CA ASP A 205 -6.17 -5.58 26.66
C ASP A 205 -5.28 -5.70 25.41
N TRP A 206 -5.34 -4.71 24.51
CA TRP A 206 -4.57 -4.73 23.26
C TRP A 206 -3.04 -4.76 23.49
N LEU A 207 -2.55 -4.36 24.67
CA LEU A 207 -1.12 -4.40 25.00
C LEU A 207 -0.58 -5.82 24.93
N TRP A 208 -1.39 -6.79 25.36
CA TRP A 208 -1.03 -8.21 25.39
C TRP A 208 -1.06 -8.85 23.99
N ASP A 209 -1.89 -8.32 23.09
CA ASP A 209 -1.99 -8.76 21.71
C ASP A 209 -0.86 -8.20 20.81
N CYS A 210 -0.13 -7.17 21.26
CA CYS A 210 0.94 -6.55 20.48
C CYS A 210 2.06 -7.55 20.11
N LEU A 211 2.37 -8.53 20.97
CA LEU A 211 3.39 -9.54 20.70
C LEU A 211 2.92 -10.64 19.75
N VAL A 212 1.61 -10.83 19.60
CA VAL A 212 1.02 -11.82 18.68
C VAL A 212 1.40 -11.51 17.23
N PHE A 213 1.50 -10.23 16.87
CA PHE A 213 1.96 -9.83 15.53
C PHE A 213 3.40 -10.26 15.26
N LYS A 214 4.26 -10.19 16.28
CA LYS A 214 5.68 -10.60 16.18
C LYS A 214 5.81 -12.11 16.08
N ALA A 215 5.09 -12.83 16.94
CA ALA A 215 5.05 -14.28 16.90
C ALA A 215 4.53 -14.83 15.56
N LYS A 216 3.56 -14.16 14.93
CA LYS A 216 3.08 -14.50 13.58
C LYS A 216 4.15 -14.27 12.51
N GLU A 217 4.87 -13.16 12.53
CA GLU A 217 5.97 -12.90 11.59
C GLU A 217 7.11 -13.91 11.73
N ASP A 218 7.51 -14.25 12.96
CA ASP A 218 8.55 -15.24 13.22
C ASP A 218 8.08 -16.67 12.87
N ALA A 219 6.82 -17.01 13.15
CA ALA A 219 6.24 -18.30 12.80
C ALA A 219 6.07 -18.47 11.28
N ASP A 220 5.65 -17.44 10.54
CA ASP A 220 5.56 -17.50 9.07
C ASP A 220 6.96 -17.55 8.42
N ALA A 221 7.97 -16.93 9.05
CA ALA A 221 9.37 -17.05 8.62
C ALA A 221 9.94 -18.46 8.85
N ASP A 222 9.56 -19.15 9.94
CA ASP A 222 10.00 -20.52 10.25
C ASP A 222 9.17 -21.60 9.50
N ALA A 223 7.89 -21.36 9.26
CA ALA A 223 6.97 -22.32 8.65
C ALA A 223 7.05 -22.40 7.11
N GLY A 224 7.71 -21.42 6.46
CA GLY A 224 7.67 -21.26 5.01
C GLY A 224 8.99 -21.54 4.30
N ALA A 225 9.38 -22.82 4.17
CA ALA A 225 10.34 -23.34 3.19
C ALA A 225 11.83 -22.93 3.30
N ALA A 226 12.19 -21.85 4.00
CA ALA A 226 13.59 -21.39 4.06
C ALA A 226 14.48 -22.21 5.02
N ASP A 227 13.89 -22.83 6.05
CA ASP A 227 14.64 -23.51 7.12
C ASP A 227 14.65 -25.05 6.99
N GLU A 228 14.14 -25.61 5.88
CA GLU A 228 14.29 -27.04 5.60
C GLU A 228 15.72 -27.39 5.15
N PHE A 229 16.47 -26.43 4.59
CA PHE A 229 17.81 -26.68 4.04
C PHE A 229 18.94 -26.58 5.09
N SER A 230 18.77 -25.75 6.10
CA SER A 230 19.66 -25.55 7.27
C SER A 230 19.55 -26.67 8.32
N LYS A 231 18.44 -27.42 8.33
CA LYS A 231 18.20 -28.54 9.25
C LYS A 231 18.98 -29.80 8.80
N SER A 232 19.44 -30.61 9.76
CA SER A 232 20.19 -31.85 9.48
C SER A 232 19.40 -32.81 8.57
N ALA A 233 20.09 -33.64 7.78
CA ALA A 233 19.45 -34.57 6.84
C ALA A 233 18.40 -35.49 7.49
N LYS A 234 18.56 -35.82 8.79
CA LYS A 234 17.62 -36.60 9.57
C LYS A 234 16.32 -35.83 9.87
N LEU A 235 16.41 -34.52 10.17
CA LEU A 235 15.23 -33.67 10.36
C LEU A 235 14.44 -33.52 9.05
N ARG A 236 15.12 -33.32 7.91
CA ARG A 236 14.46 -33.25 6.60
C ARG A 236 13.66 -34.50 6.27
N ARG A 237 14.25 -35.69 6.50
CA ARG A 237 13.55 -36.97 6.30
C ARG A 237 12.33 -37.12 7.20
N LYS A 238 12.42 -36.67 8.47
CA LYS A 238 11.30 -36.72 9.42
C LYS A 238 10.19 -35.73 9.02
N ALA A 239 10.55 -34.52 8.58
CA ALA A 239 9.61 -33.52 8.07
C ALA A 239 8.91 -34.00 6.78
N ALA A 240 9.68 -34.54 5.82
CA ALA A 240 9.12 -35.12 4.59
C ALA A 240 8.17 -36.29 4.88
N LYS A 241 8.51 -37.19 5.82
CA LYS A 241 7.62 -38.28 6.27
C LYS A 241 6.33 -37.75 6.92
N ARG A 242 6.41 -36.70 7.75
CA ARG A 242 5.24 -36.04 8.35
C ARG A 242 4.36 -35.39 7.28
N LYS A 243 4.95 -34.65 6.34
CA LYS A 243 4.25 -34.03 5.22
C LYS A 243 3.57 -35.07 4.32
N ALA A 244 4.26 -36.16 3.99
CA ALA A 244 3.69 -37.27 3.22
C ALA A 244 2.52 -37.95 3.94
N LYS A 245 2.61 -38.12 5.27
CA LYS A 245 1.51 -38.65 6.08
C LYS A 245 0.30 -37.70 6.09
N LEU A 246 0.51 -36.40 6.29
CA LEU A 246 -0.58 -35.40 6.24
C LEU A 246 -1.24 -35.31 4.85
N LEU A 247 -0.45 -35.43 3.78
CA LEU A 247 -0.97 -35.47 2.41
C LEU A 247 -1.75 -36.77 2.12
N ALA A 248 -1.37 -37.89 2.73
CA ALA A 248 -2.09 -39.16 2.61
C ALA A 248 -3.38 -39.20 3.44
N GLU A 249 -3.45 -38.42 4.52
CA GLU A 249 -4.62 -38.29 5.40
C GLU A 249 -5.67 -37.29 4.87
N GLY A 250 -5.31 -36.43 3.91
CA GLY A 250 -6.18 -35.38 3.39
C GLY A 250 -7.14 -35.84 2.29
N GLY A 251 -8.44 -35.69 2.52
CA GLY A 251 -9.46 -35.78 1.46
C GLY A 251 -9.23 -34.72 0.37
N ILE A 252 -9.81 -34.94 -0.82
CA ILE A 252 -9.65 -34.13 -2.03
C ILE A 252 -9.79 -32.61 -1.80
N ASP A 253 -10.64 -32.19 -0.86
CA ASP A 253 -10.89 -30.78 -0.54
C ASP A 253 -9.78 -30.12 0.30
N ALA A 254 -9.09 -30.89 1.15
CA ALA A 254 -7.99 -30.39 1.97
C ALA A 254 -6.69 -30.21 1.17
N LEU A 255 -6.60 -30.86 0.01
CA LEU A 255 -5.46 -30.75 -0.91
C LEU A 255 -5.62 -29.60 -1.93
N ALA A 256 -6.80 -28.98 -2.00
CA ALA A 256 -7.05 -27.85 -2.88
C ALA A 256 -6.06 -26.70 -2.57
N PRO A 257 -5.46 -26.06 -3.59
CA PRO A 257 -4.55 -24.94 -3.37
C PRO A 257 -5.23 -23.84 -2.57
N LYS A 258 -4.63 -23.43 -1.44
CA LYS A 258 -5.15 -22.30 -0.64
C LYS A 258 -4.97 -21.02 -1.44
N VAL A 259 -6.01 -20.63 -2.18
CA VAL A 259 -6.03 -19.37 -2.93
C VAL A 259 -5.91 -18.20 -1.94
N PRO A 260 -4.86 -17.35 -2.06
CA PRO A 260 -4.69 -16.18 -1.22
C PRO A 260 -5.88 -15.21 -1.34
N LEU A 261 -6.21 -14.49 -0.27
CA LEU A 261 -7.38 -13.61 -0.19
C LEU A 261 -7.49 -12.62 -1.36
N PHE A 262 -6.36 -12.07 -1.82
CA PHE A 262 -6.33 -11.10 -2.90
C PHE A 262 -6.49 -11.67 -4.32
N GLN A 263 -6.44 -13.00 -4.47
CA GLN A 263 -6.70 -13.70 -5.74
C GLN A 263 -8.11 -14.28 -5.80
N GLN A 264 -8.87 -14.21 -4.72
CA GLN A 264 -10.24 -14.68 -4.66
C GLN A 264 -11.18 -13.68 -5.35
N SER A 265 -12.17 -14.19 -6.06
CA SER A 265 -13.26 -13.41 -6.68
C SER A 265 -14.57 -13.50 -5.88
N ILE A 266 -14.50 -13.98 -4.64
CA ILE A 266 -15.66 -14.13 -3.75
C ILE A 266 -16.02 -12.74 -3.22
N ASN A 267 -17.32 -12.42 -3.17
CA ASN A 267 -17.79 -11.15 -2.65
C ASN A 267 -17.37 -10.97 -1.18
N LEU A 268 -16.91 -9.76 -0.84
CA LEU A 268 -16.66 -9.43 0.56
C LEU A 268 -18.01 -9.31 1.30
N PRO A 269 -18.06 -9.65 2.60
CA PRO A 269 -19.25 -9.45 3.40
C PRO A 269 -19.68 -7.98 3.42
N GLY A 270 -20.97 -7.73 3.26
CA GLY A 270 -21.58 -6.40 3.30
C GLY A 270 -22.94 -6.40 2.59
N GLU A 271 -24.02 -6.31 3.35
CA GLU A 271 -25.40 -6.22 2.85
C GLU A 271 -25.96 -4.81 3.07
N GLU A 272 -26.80 -4.34 2.14
CA GLU A 272 -27.46 -3.04 2.28
C GLU A 272 -28.48 -3.09 3.43
N GLY A 273 -28.35 -2.16 4.38
CA GLY A 273 -29.19 -2.15 5.58
C GLY A 273 -28.81 -3.17 6.66
N GLY A 274 -27.63 -3.80 6.55
CA GLY A 274 -27.13 -4.75 7.56
C GLY A 274 -26.91 -4.15 8.95
N SER A 275 -26.78 -5.02 9.96
CA SER A 275 -26.56 -4.62 11.36
C SER A 275 -25.24 -3.86 11.54
N VAL A 276 -25.08 -3.15 12.67
CA VAL A 276 -23.82 -2.44 12.96
C VAL A 276 -22.66 -3.44 13.06
N GLU A 277 -22.91 -4.60 13.64
CA GLU A 277 -21.96 -5.71 13.75
C GLU A 277 -21.53 -6.21 12.36
N ASP A 278 -22.47 -6.39 11.43
CA ASP A 278 -22.16 -6.82 10.06
C ASP A 278 -21.31 -5.78 9.33
N ASN A 279 -21.59 -4.50 9.54
CA ASN A 279 -20.81 -3.41 8.97
C ASN A 279 -19.38 -3.36 9.53
N LEU A 280 -19.20 -3.62 10.83
CA LEU A 280 -17.88 -3.72 11.46
C LEU A 280 -17.10 -4.93 10.95
N MET A 281 -17.76 -6.09 10.81
CA MET A 281 -17.16 -7.30 10.23
C MET A 281 -16.76 -7.09 8.76
N ALA A 282 -17.63 -6.45 7.98
CA ALA A 282 -17.35 -6.05 6.60
C ALA A 282 -16.16 -5.09 6.51
N ALA A 283 -16.04 -4.14 7.43
CA ALA A 283 -14.87 -3.26 7.53
C ALA A 283 -13.58 -4.05 7.83
N GLY A 284 -13.63 -4.98 8.78
CA GLY A 284 -12.51 -5.87 9.11
C GLY A 284 -12.04 -6.70 7.91
N LYS A 285 -12.95 -7.33 7.16
CA LYS A 285 -12.60 -8.10 5.95
C LYS A 285 -12.02 -7.25 4.82
N ARG A 286 -12.52 -6.03 4.64
CA ARG A 286 -11.92 -5.06 3.69
C ARG A 286 -10.50 -4.67 4.11
N GLU A 287 -10.25 -4.54 5.41
CA GLU A 287 -8.92 -4.25 5.91
C GLU A 287 -7.96 -5.44 5.75
N GLU A 288 -8.40 -6.66 6.05
CA GLU A 288 -7.63 -7.90 5.80
C GLU A 288 -7.17 -7.99 4.34
N LEU A 289 -8.06 -7.72 3.38
CA LEU A 289 -7.72 -7.69 1.95
C LEU A 289 -6.69 -6.60 1.63
N ARG A 290 -6.84 -5.40 2.19
CA ARG A 290 -5.90 -4.29 2.00
C ARG A 290 -4.50 -4.63 2.55
N GLN A 291 -4.43 -5.29 3.71
CA GLN A 291 -3.18 -5.74 4.32
C GLN A 291 -2.52 -6.83 3.47
N ALA A 292 -3.28 -7.81 2.98
CA ALA A 292 -2.79 -8.85 2.08
C ALA A 292 -2.19 -8.26 0.78
N MET A 293 -2.91 -7.33 0.14
CA MET A 293 -2.42 -6.59 -1.04
C MET A 293 -1.17 -5.75 -0.75
N ARG A 294 -1.05 -5.19 0.45
CA ARG A 294 0.14 -4.45 0.86
C ARG A 294 1.34 -5.38 1.02
N SER A 295 1.16 -6.56 1.61
CA SER A 295 2.22 -7.56 1.77
C SER A 295 2.74 -8.03 0.40
N GLU A 296 1.84 -8.32 -0.54
CA GLU A 296 2.19 -8.73 -1.90
C GLU A 296 2.97 -7.65 -2.66
N ARG A 297 2.51 -6.39 -2.59
CA ARG A 297 3.25 -5.25 -3.16
C ARG A 297 4.64 -5.08 -2.54
N LYS A 298 4.76 -5.22 -1.22
CA LYS A 298 6.09 -5.18 -0.54
C LYS A 298 7.01 -6.28 -1.09
N ARG A 299 6.49 -7.50 -1.27
CA ARG A 299 7.27 -8.62 -1.84
C ARG A 299 7.72 -8.33 -3.27
N LYS A 300 6.82 -7.86 -4.14
CA LYS A 300 7.14 -7.46 -5.52
C LYS A 300 8.19 -6.36 -5.58
N ILE A 301 8.08 -5.34 -4.71
CA ILE A 301 9.07 -4.27 -4.64
C ILE A 301 10.44 -4.84 -4.26
N LYS A 302 10.52 -5.69 -3.23
CA LYS A 302 11.77 -6.34 -2.82
C LYS A 302 12.38 -7.18 -3.94
N GLU A 303 11.58 -8.00 -4.61
CA GLU A 303 12.00 -8.82 -5.75
C GLU A 303 12.51 -7.96 -6.91
N SER A 304 11.75 -6.92 -7.30
CA SER A 304 12.16 -6.02 -8.38
C SER A 304 13.45 -5.25 -8.05
N ASN A 305 13.62 -4.83 -6.79
CA ASN A 305 14.84 -4.17 -6.33
C ASN A 305 16.02 -5.13 -6.36
N TYR A 306 15.82 -6.37 -5.91
CA TYR A 306 16.85 -7.40 -5.92
C TYR A 306 17.31 -7.71 -7.36
N LEU A 307 16.36 -8.02 -8.26
CA LEU A 307 16.64 -8.32 -9.67
C LEU A 307 17.22 -7.13 -10.44
N LYS A 308 16.91 -5.89 -10.04
CA LYS A 308 17.49 -4.69 -10.64
C LYS A 308 18.93 -4.42 -10.15
N SER A 309 19.26 -4.87 -8.95
CA SER A 309 20.61 -4.75 -8.37
C SER A 309 21.54 -5.91 -8.71
N MET A 310 21.01 -6.99 -9.30
CA MET A 310 21.73 -8.18 -9.76
C MET A 310 22.17 -7.98 -11.20
#